data_AF-A0A523N8Z9-F1
#
_entry.id   AF-A0A523N8Z9-F1
#
_cell.length_a   1.000
_cell.length_b   1.000
_cell.length_c   1.000
_cell.angle_alpha   90.00
_cell.angle_beta   90.00
_cell.angle_gamma   90.00
#
_symmetry.space_group_name_H-M   'P 1'
#
loop_
_entity.id
_entity.type
_entity.pdbx_description
1 polymer ?
#
loop_
_entity_poly.entity_id
_entity_poly.type
_entity_poly.pdbx_seq_one_letter_code
_entity_poly.pdbx_strand_id
1 'polypeptide(L)'
;QYAYYGRVGGCLITGNEDGAKHCSMNILYSMQHLGYVIPPQADAAWLGEAGPGPSYLDPGSGGPENDFTNRNTTFMTWNLMHLALIIKSAGGIPAHGNQRSSWDAGCRSDFPNPEHR
;
A
#
# COMPACT_ATOMS: atom_id res chain seq x y z
N GLN A 1 7.89 4.43 17.07
CA GLN A 1 7.54 4.58 15.64
C GLN A 1 6.78 3.31 15.22
N TYR A 2 5.86 3.40 14.25
CA TYR A 2 5.13 2.24 13.74
C TYR A 2 6.10 1.16 13.23
N ALA A 3 5.70 -0.12 13.34
CA ALA A 3 6.57 -1.25 13.04
C ALA A 3 7.10 -1.26 11.58
N TYR A 4 6.32 -0.70 10.64
CA TYR A 4 6.66 -0.70 9.21
C TYR A 4 6.90 0.70 8.65
N TYR A 5 7.18 1.69 9.50
CA TYR A 5 7.45 3.05 9.05
C TYR A 5 8.61 3.10 8.05
N GLY A 6 8.38 3.75 6.90
CA GLY A 6 9.37 3.80 5.81
C GLY A 6 9.38 2.58 4.89
N ARG A 7 8.43 1.63 5.05
CA ARG A 7 8.19 0.56 4.07
C ARG A 7 7.17 1.01 3.03
N VAL A 8 7.20 0.40 1.84
CA VAL A 8 6.23 0.64 0.77
C VAL A 8 5.36 -0.59 0.59
N GLY A 9 4.05 -0.39 0.42
CA GLY A 9 3.06 -1.47 0.38
C GLY A 9 2.12 -1.35 -0.81
N GLY A 10 1.66 -2.51 -1.29
CA GLY A 10 0.65 -2.69 -2.32
C GLY A 10 0.02 -4.06 -2.21
N CYS A 11 -1.03 -4.35 -2.98
CA CYS A 11 -1.70 -5.64 -2.95
C CYS A 11 -2.01 -6.17 -4.36
N LEU A 12 -1.87 -7.48 -4.53
CA LEU A 12 -2.28 -8.20 -5.72
C LEU A 12 -3.43 -9.13 -5.33
N ILE A 13 -4.55 -9.03 -6.04
CA ILE A 13 -5.77 -9.75 -5.69
C ILE A 13 -6.21 -10.63 -6.86
N THR A 14 -6.56 -11.88 -6.58
CA THR A 14 -7.18 -12.76 -7.56
C THR A 14 -8.55 -13.18 -7.05
N GLY A 15 -9.55 -13.18 -7.90
CA GLY A 15 -10.86 -13.72 -7.58
C GLY A 15 -11.53 -14.31 -8.80
N ASN A 16 -12.42 -15.27 -8.61
CA ASN A 16 -13.14 -15.87 -9.74
C ASN A 16 -14.19 -14.90 -10.33
N GLU A 17 -14.57 -13.82 -9.62
CA GLU A 17 -15.59 -12.86 -10.06
C GLU A 17 -15.38 -11.43 -9.54
N ASP A 18 -15.65 -11.15 -8.26
CA ASP A 18 -15.76 -9.76 -7.75
C ASP A 18 -15.10 -9.59 -6.37
N GLY A 19 -14.86 -8.34 -5.98
CA GLY A 19 -14.42 -7.94 -4.65
C GLY A 19 -13.04 -7.29 -4.62
N ALA A 20 -12.30 -7.27 -5.74
CA ALA A 20 -10.91 -6.79 -5.75
C ALA A 20 -10.77 -5.38 -5.14
N LYS A 21 -11.54 -4.40 -5.60
CA LYS A 21 -11.46 -3.02 -5.10
C LYS A 21 -11.87 -2.91 -3.62
N HIS A 22 -12.86 -3.69 -3.20
CA HIS A 22 -13.30 -3.70 -1.80
C HIS A 22 -12.23 -4.29 -0.87
N CYS A 23 -11.59 -5.38 -1.30
CA CYS A 23 -10.43 -5.96 -0.62
C CYS A 23 -9.23 -5.00 -0.62
N SER A 24 -8.90 -4.37 -1.75
CA SER A 24 -7.83 -3.38 -1.87
C SER A 24 -8.02 -2.25 -0.86
N MET A 25 -9.23 -1.67 -0.80
CA MET A 25 -9.55 -0.58 0.12
C MET A 25 -9.17 -0.93 1.57
N ASN A 26 -9.57 -2.11 2.06
CA ASN A 26 -9.29 -2.52 3.43
C ASN A 26 -7.80 -2.84 3.66
N ILE A 27 -7.17 -3.58 2.74
CA ILE A 27 -5.76 -3.97 2.84
C ILE A 27 -4.85 -2.73 2.83
N LEU A 28 -5.03 -1.85 1.85
CA LEU A 28 -4.20 -0.64 1.70
C LEU A 28 -4.39 0.31 2.90
N TYR A 29 -5.63 0.52 3.36
CA TYR A 29 -5.92 1.34 4.54
C TYR A 29 -5.27 0.76 5.80
N SER A 30 -5.37 -0.56 5.99
CA SER A 30 -4.76 -1.24 7.14
C SER A 30 -3.24 -1.16 7.11
N MET A 31 -2.60 -1.36 5.96
CA MET A 31 -1.15 -1.20 5.80
C MET A 31 -0.69 0.22 6.11
N GLN A 32 -1.44 1.24 5.67
CA GLN A 32 -1.13 2.64 5.99
C GLN A 32 -1.09 2.88 7.51
N HIS A 33 -2.03 2.30 8.28
CA HIS A 33 -2.07 2.43 9.74
C HIS A 33 -0.92 1.73 10.45
N LEU A 34 -0.32 0.72 9.80
CA LEU A 34 0.87 0.02 10.28
C LEU A 34 2.18 0.75 9.90
N GLY A 35 2.11 1.84 9.13
CA GLY A 35 3.23 2.70 8.77
C GLY A 35 3.76 2.54 7.35
N TYR A 36 3.11 1.73 6.49
CA TYR A 36 3.48 1.64 5.09
C TYR A 36 3.12 2.92 4.32
N VAL A 37 3.95 3.29 3.35
CA VAL A 37 3.62 4.27 2.32
C VAL A 37 2.98 3.56 1.13
N ILE A 38 1.87 4.09 0.67
CA ILE A 38 1.10 3.54 -0.44
C ILE A 38 1.27 4.48 -1.65
N PRO A 39 1.89 4.04 -2.76
CA PRO A 39 2.03 4.86 -3.96
C PRO A 39 0.71 4.95 -4.75
N PRO A 40 0.64 5.79 -5.82
CA PRO A 40 -0.45 5.72 -6.78
C PRO A 40 -0.55 4.32 -7.41
N GLN A 41 -1.78 3.84 -7.64
CA GLN A 41 -2.04 2.53 -8.26
C GLN A 41 -1.26 1.41 -7.54
N ALA A 42 -1.46 1.31 -6.22
CA ALA A 42 -0.81 0.32 -5.37
C ALA A 42 -1.54 -1.04 -5.33
N ASP A 43 -2.58 -1.20 -6.15
CA ASP A 43 -3.29 -2.45 -6.31
C ASP A 43 -3.37 -2.89 -7.77
N ALA A 44 -3.33 -4.21 -7.96
CA ALA A 44 -3.60 -4.87 -9.22
C ALA A 44 -4.44 -6.11 -8.95
N ALA A 45 -5.21 -6.53 -9.95
CA ALA A 45 -6.05 -7.69 -9.80
C ALA A 45 -6.28 -8.45 -11.10
N TRP A 46 -6.64 -9.72 -10.94
CA TRP A 46 -7.38 -10.48 -11.94
C TRP A 46 -8.73 -10.90 -11.36
N LEU A 47 -9.76 -10.78 -12.18
CA LEU A 47 -11.11 -11.18 -11.89
C LEU A 47 -11.67 -11.95 -13.09
N GLY A 48 -12.30 -13.09 -12.83
CA GLY A 48 -13.06 -13.83 -13.83
C GLY A 48 -14.44 -13.23 -14.09
N GLU A 49 -15.21 -13.89 -14.95
CA GLU A 49 -16.60 -13.52 -15.22
C GLU A 49 -17.52 -13.79 -14.02
N ALA A 50 -18.68 -13.14 -14.02
CA ALA A 50 -19.67 -13.33 -12.97
C ALA A 50 -20.11 -14.80 -12.83
N GLY A 51 -20.04 -15.36 -11.61
CA GLY A 51 -20.41 -16.74 -11.30
C GLY A 51 -19.25 -17.63 -10.81
N PRO A 52 -19.49 -18.95 -10.66
CA PRO A 52 -18.47 -19.92 -10.28
C PRO A 52 -17.53 -20.16 -11.47
N GLY A 53 -16.63 -19.21 -11.71
CA GLY A 53 -15.61 -19.28 -12.75
C GLY A 53 -14.35 -20.04 -12.29
N PRO A 54 -13.43 -20.31 -13.23
CA PRO A 54 -12.10 -20.82 -12.93
C PRO A 54 -11.27 -19.82 -12.11
N SER A 55 -10.29 -20.31 -11.35
CA SER A 55 -9.27 -19.47 -10.71
C SER A 55 -8.16 -19.08 -11.70
N TYR A 56 -7.34 -18.09 -11.32
CA TYR A 56 -6.35 -17.44 -12.20
C TYR A 56 -5.45 -18.40 -13.00
N LEU A 57 -5.04 -19.54 -12.44
CA LEU A 57 -4.14 -20.50 -13.12
C LEU A 57 -4.87 -21.73 -13.67
N ASP A 58 -6.19 -21.80 -13.54
CA ASP A 58 -6.94 -22.94 -14.03
C ASP A 58 -6.97 -22.93 -15.57
N PRO A 59 -6.99 -24.12 -16.21
CA PRO A 59 -7.13 -24.21 -17.66
C PRO A 59 -8.36 -23.46 -18.17
N GLY A 60 -8.16 -22.57 -19.15
CA GLY A 60 -9.23 -21.79 -19.76
C GLY A 60 -9.69 -20.57 -18.95
N SER A 61 -9.00 -20.22 -17.84
CA SER A 61 -9.28 -18.99 -17.08
C SER A 61 -8.96 -17.71 -17.85
N GLY A 62 -7.95 -17.74 -18.73
CA GLY A 62 -7.42 -16.55 -19.39
C GLY A 62 -6.67 -15.61 -18.45
N GLY A 63 -6.33 -16.06 -17.24
CA GLY A 63 -5.63 -15.28 -16.22
C GLY A 63 -4.25 -14.79 -16.67
N PRO A 64 -3.31 -15.70 -16.96
CA PRO A 64 -1.95 -15.34 -17.36
C PRO A 64 -1.89 -14.48 -18.63
N GLU A 65 -2.87 -14.64 -19.51
CA GLU A 65 -2.97 -13.93 -20.79
C GLU A 65 -3.68 -12.57 -20.68
N ASN A 66 -4.28 -12.24 -19.53
CA ASN A 66 -5.06 -11.01 -19.38
C ASN A 66 -4.18 -9.76 -19.42
N ASP A 67 -4.18 -9.05 -20.56
CA ASP A 67 -3.38 -7.84 -20.77
C ASP A 67 -3.68 -6.73 -19.75
N PHE A 68 -4.95 -6.58 -19.35
CA PHE A 68 -5.32 -5.58 -18.34
C PHE A 68 -4.67 -5.89 -16.98
N THR A 69 -4.72 -7.14 -16.52
CA THR A 69 -4.03 -7.57 -15.29
C THR A 69 -2.52 -7.41 -15.43
N ASN A 70 -1.93 -7.85 -16.54
CA ASN A 70 -0.48 -7.79 -16.76
C ASN A 70 0.05 -6.36 -16.79
N ARG A 71 -0.64 -5.46 -17.51
CA ARG A 71 -0.31 -4.03 -17.55
C ARG A 71 -0.39 -3.38 -16.18
N ASN A 72 -1.50 -3.58 -15.46
CA ASN A 72 -1.69 -2.96 -14.14
C ASN A 72 -0.72 -3.52 -13.10
N THR A 73 -0.43 -4.82 -13.13
CA THR A 73 0.58 -5.45 -12.26
C THR A 73 1.97 -4.88 -12.53
N THR A 74 2.31 -4.68 -13.81
CA THR A 74 3.58 -4.05 -14.21
C THR A 74 3.68 -2.62 -13.68
N PHE A 75 2.64 -1.81 -13.87
CA PHE A 75 2.63 -0.41 -13.41
C PHE A 75 2.68 -0.30 -11.88
N MET A 76 1.87 -1.09 -11.18
CA MET A 76 1.90 -1.18 -9.73
C MET A 76 3.31 -1.55 -9.23
N THR A 77 3.96 -2.55 -9.85
CA THR A 77 5.31 -2.98 -9.49
C THR A 77 6.32 -1.85 -9.62
N TRP A 78 6.30 -1.12 -10.75
CA TRP A 78 7.18 0.04 -10.94
C TRP A 78 6.92 1.15 -9.91
N ASN A 79 5.66 1.46 -9.60
CA ASN A 79 5.32 2.46 -8.61
C ASN A 79 5.83 2.09 -7.21
N LEU A 80 5.68 0.82 -6.82
CA LEU A 80 6.19 0.29 -5.54
C LEU A 80 7.72 0.37 -5.50
N MET A 81 8.40 -0.09 -6.56
CA MET A 81 9.86 -0.10 -6.64
C MET A 81 10.46 1.31 -6.63
N HIS A 82 9.90 2.23 -7.42
CA HIS A 82 10.37 3.61 -7.47
C HIS A 82 10.25 4.29 -6.11
N LEU A 83 9.08 4.18 -5.45
CA LEU A 83 8.90 4.81 -4.15
C LEU A 83 9.79 4.17 -3.08
N ALA A 84 9.97 2.85 -3.11
CA ALA A 84 10.86 2.16 -2.19
C ALA A 84 12.32 2.63 -2.38
N LEU A 85 12.75 2.80 -3.63
CA LEU A 85 14.09 3.32 -3.95
C LEU A 85 14.27 4.76 -3.48
N ILE A 86 13.27 5.62 -3.66
CA ILE A 86 13.29 7.02 -3.20
C ILE A 86 13.43 7.06 -1.68
N ILE A 87 12.59 6.34 -0.95
CA ILE A 87 12.62 6.31 0.52
C ILE A 87 13.96 5.75 1.02
N LYS A 88 14.46 4.67 0.39
CA LYS A 88 15.77 4.10 0.75
C LYS A 88 16.91 5.10 0.51
N SER A 89 16.90 5.78 -0.63
CA SER A 89 17.92 6.78 -1.00
C SER A 89 17.91 8.01 -0.10
N ALA A 90 16.73 8.37 0.43
CA ALA A 90 16.57 9.47 1.38
C ALA A 90 16.99 9.11 2.83
N GLY A 91 17.40 7.86 3.09
CA GLY A 91 17.71 7.38 4.45
C GLY A 91 16.46 7.05 5.29
N GLY A 92 15.32 6.83 4.64
CA GLY A 92 14.03 6.56 5.29
C GLY A 92 13.12 7.79 5.31
N ILE A 93 11.98 7.67 6.00
CA ILE A 93 11.06 8.78 6.23
C ILE A 93 11.46 9.46 7.54
N PRO A 94 11.69 10.79 7.55
CA PRO A 94 11.99 11.51 8.78
C PRO A 94 10.91 11.27 9.83
N ALA A 95 11.32 10.82 11.02
CA ALA A 95 10.39 10.61 12.14
C ALA A 95 10.08 11.90 12.91
N HIS A 96 10.77 13.00 12.61
CA HIS A 96 10.55 14.30 13.26
C HIS A 96 9.08 14.73 13.16
N GLY A 97 8.52 15.25 14.26
CA GLY A 97 7.10 15.60 14.37
C GLY A 97 6.13 14.41 14.53
N ASN A 98 6.60 13.17 14.39
CA ASN A 98 5.77 11.96 14.48
C ASN A 98 6.36 10.93 15.47
N GLN A 99 6.76 11.41 16.64
CA GLN A 99 7.35 10.60 17.72
C GLN A 99 6.53 10.71 19.00
N ARG A 100 5.78 9.65 19.31
CA ARG A 100 4.95 9.57 20.52
C ARG A 100 5.76 9.75 21.82
N SER A 101 6.94 9.16 21.93
CA SER A 101 7.80 9.31 23.11
C SER A 101 8.20 10.77 23.37
N SER A 102 8.49 11.51 22.30
CA SER A 102 8.85 12.94 22.38
C SER A 102 7.63 13.78 22.75
N TRP A 103 6.46 13.45 22.20
CA TRP A 103 5.19 14.07 22.58
C TRP A 103 4.87 13.85 24.07
N ASP A 104 4.96 12.60 24.54
CA ASP A 104 4.69 12.22 25.93
C ASP A 104 5.69 12.87 26.90
N ALA A 105 6.92 13.16 26.44
CA ALA A 105 7.93 13.92 27.18
C ALA A 105 7.70 15.45 27.18
N GLY A 106 6.60 15.93 26.57
CA GLY A 106 6.29 17.36 26.47
C GLY A 106 7.05 18.11 25.38
N CYS A 107 7.89 17.41 24.59
CA CYS A 107 8.57 17.99 23.43
C CYS A 107 7.56 18.11 22.27
N ARG A 108 6.82 19.22 22.24
CA ARG A 108 5.87 19.53 21.18
C ARG A 108 6.52 20.38 20.09
N SER A 109 7.43 19.79 19.32
CA SER A 109 8.10 20.45 18.19
C SER A 109 7.08 21.12 17.27
N ASP A 110 7.25 22.43 17.03
CA ASP A 110 6.42 23.30 16.18
C ASP A 110 4.92 23.40 16.53
N PHE A 111 4.48 22.77 17.63
CA PHE A 111 3.12 22.94 18.13
C PHE A 111 3.10 24.10 19.15
N PRO A 112 2.14 25.03 19.06
CA PRO A 112 2.02 26.11 20.04
C PRO A 112 1.89 25.54 21.46
N ASN A 113 2.82 25.88 22.36
CA ASN A 113 2.68 25.55 23.77
C ASN A 113 1.82 26.64 24.46
N PRO A 114 0.59 26.34 24.91
CA PRO A 114 -0.25 27.33 25.57
C PRO A 114 0.28 27.80 26.93
N GLU A 115 1.23 27.08 27.54
CA GLU A 115 1.80 27.43 28.85
C GLU A 115 3.00 28.39 28.79
N HIS A 116 3.50 28.68 27.58
CA HIS A 116 4.55 29.67 27.36
C HIS A 116 4.09 30.67 26.28
N ARG A 117 3.30 31.65 26.71
CA ARG A 117 3.08 32.92 26.02
C ARG A 117 3.56 34.05 26.89
#